data_AF-A0A7Y4SMF6-F1
#
_entry.id   AF-A0A7Y4SMF6-F1
#
_cell.length_a   1.000
_cell.length_b   1.000
_cell.length_c   1.000
_cell.angle_alpha   90.00
_cell.angle_beta   90.00
_cell.angle_gamma   90.00
#
_symmetry.space_group_name_H-M   'P 1'
#
loop_
_entity.id
_entity.type
_entity.pdbx_description
1 polymer ?
#
loop_
_entity_poly.entity_id
_entity_poly.type
_entity_poly.pdbx_seq_one_letter_code
_entity_poly.pdbx_strand_id
1 'polypeptide(L)'
;MVTTRLASAVAFCAIVATGIGVPGATIAQAQQEAAMLEQARRDVPANARPPAGVQPLPVDLFTTKNFYFDRQYWTDKRYTRCNTPRQLTDMWIANRVGQWGDCAVDRDVSRIASPYAYKTASDHYAALMAEAQKAGGPTVHTRQTLPNWDGRYRRGAPNEQWIYGRNLQTATMISLLTPEYQQRMAQHNYHEVVSNSPQWNAAFCYPEGMMRWWAQFSLGGTIEVLMTPNQVQFLSGIADNLLRKIHVGQKHVQQVPQWYGETVGFWNGNTLITWTANVQGWTLSHSMFEFSSALEIVEVFRPGADGKTITVEATFYDPEAFTRPLHTVTPWELDSGPADPNARHTFVECRVQSTIINGPDGRPTQLTFVDDGYVDYFGRPWAQNWEKHFEQGWERPEK
;
A
#
# COMPACT_ATOMS: atom_id res chain seq x y z
N MET A 1 27.38 -17.41 -28.20
CA MET A 1 26.17 -16.89 -28.86
C MET A 1 24.97 -17.29 -28.01
N VAL A 2 24.40 -16.30 -27.33
CA VAL A 2 23.20 -16.37 -26.48
C VAL A 2 22.07 -15.77 -27.30
N THR A 3 20.87 -16.37 -27.30
CA THR A 3 19.56 -15.70 -27.53
C THR A 3 18.43 -16.72 -27.31
N THR A 4 17.70 -16.68 -26.18
CA THR A 4 16.41 -16.00 -25.88
C THR A 4 15.16 -16.82 -26.24
N ARG A 5 14.36 -17.19 -25.23
CA ARG A 5 13.00 -16.65 -24.95
C ARG A 5 12.25 -17.51 -23.93
N LEU A 6 12.07 -16.95 -22.72
CA LEU A 6 10.95 -17.26 -21.83
C LEU A 6 9.70 -16.52 -22.37
N ALA A 7 8.60 -17.24 -22.55
CA ALA A 7 7.24 -16.72 -22.50
C ALA A 7 6.26 -17.90 -22.44
N SER A 8 5.36 -17.88 -21.46
CA SER A 8 3.99 -18.44 -21.45
C SER A 8 3.68 -19.15 -20.14
N ALA A 9 3.04 -18.43 -19.21
CA ALA A 9 2.29 -19.01 -18.10
C ALA A 9 1.24 -18.01 -17.61
N VAL A 10 0.08 -17.93 -18.27
CA VAL A 10 -1.23 -17.58 -17.67
C VAL A 10 -2.32 -18.02 -18.66
N ALA A 11 -3.07 -19.08 -18.35
CA ALA A 11 -4.43 -19.30 -18.82
C ALA A 11 -4.95 -20.59 -18.15
N PHE A 12 -5.79 -20.49 -17.13
CA PHE A 12 -6.91 -21.43 -16.87
C PHE A 12 -7.72 -20.98 -15.65
N CYS A 13 -8.87 -20.35 -15.89
CA CYS A 13 -10.05 -20.42 -15.02
C CYS A 13 -11.24 -19.74 -15.70
N ALA A 14 -12.14 -20.53 -16.28
CA ALA A 14 -13.58 -20.26 -16.39
C ALA A 14 -14.26 -21.42 -17.15
N ILE A 15 -15.01 -22.26 -16.44
CA ILE A 15 -16.20 -22.89 -17.03
C ILE A 15 -17.36 -22.61 -16.08
N VAL A 16 -18.25 -21.74 -16.55
CA VAL A 16 -19.53 -21.38 -15.95
C VAL A 16 -20.53 -22.50 -16.23
N ALA A 17 -21.22 -22.96 -15.18
CA ALA A 17 -22.41 -23.79 -15.30
C ALA A 17 -23.60 -22.91 -15.71
N THR A 18 -24.07 -23.05 -16.95
CA THR A 18 -25.43 -22.67 -17.34
C THR A 18 -26.32 -23.91 -17.23
N GLY A 19 -27.38 -23.79 -16.43
CA GLY A 19 -28.36 -24.85 -16.23
C GLY A 19 -29.17 -25.11 -17.51
N ILE A 20 -28.95 -26.27 -18.10
CA ILE A 20 -29.96 -27.02 -18.85
C ILE A 20 -30.07 -28.36 -18.14
N GLY A 21 -31.24 -28.67 -17.59
CA GLY A 21 -31.48 -29.92 -16.88
C GLY A 21 -31.27 -31.12 -17.80
N VAL A 22 -30.38 -32.04 -17.39
CA VAL A 22 -30.32 -33.39 -17.94
C VAL A 22 -30.80 -34.35 -16.86
N PRO A 23 -31.89 -35.10 -17.07
CA PRO A 23 -32.32 -36.13 -16.14
C PRO A 23 -31.40 -37.35 -16.31
N GLY A 24 -30.73 -37.75 -15.23
CA GLY A 24 -29.98 -39.00 -15.19
C GLY A 24 -28.62 -38.92 -14.51
N ALA A 25 -28.54 -38.40 -13.28
CA ALA A 25 -27.41 -38.74 -12.43
C ALA A 25 -27.67 -40.15 -11.89
N THR A 26 -26.89 -41.14 -12.35
CA THR A 26 -26.95 -42.50 -11.82
C THR A 26 -26.46 -42.53 -10.37
N ILE A 27 -26.93 -43.49 -9.56
CA ILE A 27 -26.47 -43.69 -8.16
C ILE A 27 -24.92 -43.80 -8.10
N ALA A 28 -24.30 -44.33 -9.15
CA ALA A 28 -22.85 -44.40 -9.31
C ALA A 28 -22.18 -43.02 -9.42
N GLN A 29 -22.77 -42.05 -10.15
CA GLN A 29 -22.24 -40.68 -10.24
C GLN A 29 -22.37 -39.94 -8.91
N ALA A 30 -23.48 -40.09 -8.19
CA ALA A 30 -23.65 -39.49 -6.86
C ALA A 30 -22.66 -40.08 -5.84
N GLN A 31 -22.36 -41.39 -5.92
CA GLN A 31 -21.35 -42.03 -5.08
C GLN A 31 -19.93 -41.61 -5.44
N GLN A 32 -19.64 -41.38 -6.71
CA GLN A 32 -18.35 -40.92 -7.20
C GLN A 32 -18.11 -39.44 -6.85
N GLU A 33 -19.15 -38.60 -6.92
CA GLU A 33 -19.12 -37.22 -6.42
C GLU A 33 -18.97 -37.16 -4.90
N ALA A 34 -19.67 -38.01 -4.15
CA ALA A 34 -19.51 -38.11 -2.69
C ALA A 34 -18.10 -38.59 -2.30
N ALA A 35 -17.56 -39.58 -3.01
CA ALA A 35 -16.20 -40.07 -2.80
C ALA A 35 -15.15 -39.02 -3.18
N MET A 36 -15.36 -38.25 -4.25
CA MET A 36 -14.50 -37.11 -4.61
C MET A 36 -14.58 -35.96 -3.60
N LEU A 37 -15.78 -35.65 -3.08
CA LEU A 37 -15.96 -34.66 -2.01
C LEU A 37 -15.27 -35.10 -0.72
N GLU A 38 -15.29 -36.39 -0.42
CA GLU A 38 -14.63 -36.95 0.75
C GLU A 38 -13.12 -37.07 0.57
N GLN A 39 -12.64 -37.33 -0.64
CA GLN A 39 -11.22 -37.25 -1.02
C GLN A 39 -10.73 -35.79 -0.96
N ALA A 40 -11.48 -34.82 -1.48
CA ALA A 40 -11.17 -33.39 -1.38
C ALA A 40 -11.19 -32.86 0.07
N ARG A 41 -12.03 -33.44 0.95
CA ARG A 41 -11.98 -33.21 2.40
C ARG A 41 -10.75 -33.83 3.08
N ARG A 42 -10.20 -34.91 2.53
CA ARG A 42 -8.95 -35.54 3.00
C ARG A 42 -7.73 -34.79 2.49
N ASP A 43 -7.82 -34.16 1.32
CA ASP A 43 -6.79 -33.34 0.66
C ASP A 43 -6.86 -31.85 1.04
N VAL A 44 -7.41 -31.53 2.22
CA VAL A 44 -7.24 -30.21 2.83
C VAL A 44 -5.74 -30.03 3.05
N PRO A 45 -5.07 -29.02 2.45
CA PRO A 45 -3.65 -28.78 2.67
C PRO A 45 -3.38 -28.79 4.17
N ALA A 46 -2.27 -29.39 4.64
CA ALA A 46 -1.99 -29.56 6.08
C ALA A 46 -2.15 -28.25 6.88
N ASN A 47 -1.92 -27.11 6.22
CA ASN A 47 -1.96 -25.75 6.77
C ASN A 47 -3.39 -25.16 6.82
N ALA A 48 -4.39 -25.76 6.19
CA ALA A 48 -5.78 -25.34 6.32
C ALA A 48 -6.45 -25.89 7.60
N ARG A 49 -5.78 -26.83 8.28
CA ARG A 49 -6.14 -27.21 9.65
C ARG A 49 -5.53 -26.22 10.65
N PRO A 50 -6.19 -25.98 11.79
CA PRO A 50 -5.63 -25.16 12.86
C PRO A 50 -4.29 -25.73 13.35
N PRO A 51 -3.30 -24.88 13.67
CA PRO A 51 -2.06 -25.33 14.29
C PRO A 51 -2.31 -26.11 15.59
N ALA A 52 -1.39 -26.99 15.95
CA ALA A 52 -1.49 -27.78 17.18
C ALA A 52 -1.69 -26.86 18.41
N GLY A 53 -2.67 -27.18 19.25
CA GLY A 53 -3.01 -26.38 20.44
C GLY A 53 -3.87 -25.14 20.17
N VAL A 54 -4.17 -24.80 18.91
CA VAL A 54 -5.03 -23.67 18.55
C VAL A 54 -6.46 -24.17 18.36
N GLN A 55 -7.37 -23.74 19.25
CA GLN A 55 -8.80 -23.97 19.09
C GLN A 55 -9.42 -22.87 18.21
N PRO A 56 -10.05 -23.21 17.07
CA PRO A 56 -10.74 -22.25 16.21
C PRO A 56 -11.83 -21.46 16.94
N LEU A 57 -12.10 -20.26 16.44
CA LEU A 57 -13.28 -19.50 16.85
C LEU A 57 -14.55 -20.11 16.23
N PRO A 58 -15.75 -19.84 16.79
CA PRO A 58 -17.02 -20.25 16.19
C PRO A 58 -17.21 -19.69 14.77
N VAL A 59 -16.62 -18.52 14.50
CA VAL A 59 -16.58 -17.87 13.19
C VAL A 59 -15.23 -17.17 13.02
N ASP A 60 -14.71 -17.21 11.80
CA ASP A 60 -13.49 -16.54 11.37
C ASP A 60 -13.72 -15.82 10.03
N LEU A 61 -12.72 -15.08 9.56
CA LEU A 61 -12.77 -14.31 8.31
C LEU A 61 -13.22 -15.17 7.12
N PHE A 62 -12.89 -16.46 7.08
CA PHE A 62 -13.16 -17.34 5.94
C PHE A 62 -14.45 -18.16 6.09
N THR A 63 -15.05 -18.16 7.27
CA THR A 63 -16.30 -18.88 7.57
C THR A 63 -17.47 -17.93 7.85
N THR A 64 -17.18 -16.64 8.07
CA THR A 64 -18.19 -15.62 8.27
C THR A 64 -19.10 -15.50 7.05
N LYS A 65 -20.38 -15.27 7.33
CA LYS A 65 -21.37 -14.88 6.32
C LYS A 65 -21.55 -13.37 6.26
N ASN A 66 -21.13 -12.66 7.31
CA ASN A 66 -21.26 -11.23 7.43
C ASN A 66 -20.28 -10.74 8.53
N PHE A 67 -19.13 -10.24 8.09
CA PHE A 67 -18.05 -9.82 8.98
C PHE A 67 -18.47 -8.70 9.94
N TYR A 68 -19.52 -7.92 9.65
CA TYR A 68 -20.01 -6.85 10.53
C TYR A 68 -20.49 -7.36 11.89
N PHE A 69 -20.95 -8.61 11.99
CA PHE A 69 -21.38 -9.21 13.26
C PHE A 69 -20.25 -9.82 14.09
N ASP A 70 -19.02 -9.82 13.55
CA ASP A 70 -17.88 -10.52 14.15
C ASP A 70 -16.96 -9.60 14.95
N ARG A 71 -17.42 -8.39 15.28
CA ARG A 71 -16.62 -7.34 15.94
C ARG A 71 -15.85 -7.81 17.17
N GLN A 72 -16.44 -8.70 17.97
CA GLN A 72 -15.80 -9.28 19.16
C GLN A 72 -14.56 -10.14 18.85
N TYR A 73 -14.40 -10.60 17.60
CA TYR A 73 -13.33 -11.49 17.17
C TYR A 73 -12.23 -10.79 16.36
N TRP A 74 -12.46 -9.59 15.82
CA TRP A 74 -11.52 -8.96 14.88
C TRP A 74 -10.10 -8.75 15.45
N THR A 75 -9.96 -8.55 16.76
CA THR A 75 -8.66 -8.42 17.45
C THR A 75 -8.11 -9.75 17.98
N ASP A 76 -8.78 -10.87 17.74
CA ASP A 76 -8.26 -12.20 18.03
C ASP A 76 -7.50 -12.72 16.80
N LYS A 77 -6.24 -13.12 16.98
CA LYS A 77 -5.38 -13.62 15.88
C LYS A 77 -6.02 -14.78 15.11
N ARG A 78 -6.87 -15.58 15.76
CA ARG A 78 -7.57 -16.71 15.15
C ARG A 78 -8.62 -16.28 14.13
N TYR A 79 -9.17 -15.07 14.23
CA TYR A 79 -10.18 -14.58 13.28
C TYR A 79 -9.62 -14.47 11.87
N THR A 80 -8.35 -14.08 11.70
CA THR A 80 -7.66 -14.12 10.40
C THR A 80 -6.77 -15.35 10.22
N ARG A 81 -7.03 -16.40 11.02
CA ARG A 81 -6.24 -17.65 11.06
C ARG A 81 -4.74 -17.41 11.23
N CYS A 82 -4.36 -16.45 12.07
CA CYS A 82 -2.98 -16.07 12.37
C CYS A 82 -2.16 -15.57 11.17
N ASN A 83 -2.83 -15.00 10.17
CA ASN A 83 -2.15 -14.39 9.03
C ASN A 83 -1.82 -12.92 9.29
N THR A 84 -0.65 -12.52 8.82
CA THR A 84 -0.26 -11.11 8.70
C THR A 84 -1.05 -10.43 7.56
N PRO A 85 -1.19 -9.10 7.54
CA PRO A 85 -1.84 -8.39 6.44
C PRO A 85 -1.29 -8.77 5.06
N ARG A 86 0.04 -8.88 4.95
CA ARG A 86 0.67 -9.25 3.69
C ARG A 86 0.34 -10.69 3.28
N GLN A 87 0.26 -11.61 4.23
CA GLN A 87 -0.16 -12.98 3.94
C GLN A 87 -1.59 -13.04 3.42
N LEU A 88 -2.52 -12.24 3.98
CA LEU A 88 -3.91 -12.14 3.49
C LEU A 88 -3.95 -11.65 2.03
N THR A 89 -3.25 -10.55 1.75
CA THR A 89 -3.11 -9.96 0.41
C THR A 89 -2.56 -10.94 -0.62
N ASP A 90 -1.52 -11.69 -0.26
CA ASP A 90 -0.83 -12.58 -1.21
C ASP A 90 -1.50 -13.96 -1.36
N MET A 91 -2.57 -14.27 -0.62
CA MET A 91 -3.10 -15.64 -0.52
C MET A 91 -3.50 -16.27 -1.85
N TRP A 92 -4.13 -15.48 -2.74
CA TRP A 92 -4.58 -15.97 -4.05
C TRP A 92 -3.39 -16.29 -4.96
N ILE A 93 -2.41 -15.40 -5.00
CA ILE A 93 -1.19 -15.58 -5.80
C ILE A 93 -0.35 -16.74 -5.25
N ALA A 94 -0.35 -16.94 -3.94
CA ALA A 94 0.34 -18.04 -3.27
C ALA A 94 -0.49 -19.34 -3.19
N ASN A 95 -1.67 -19.41 -3.81
CA ASN A 95 -2.58 -20.55 -3.81
C ASN A 95 -2.83 -21.15 -2.39
N ARG A 96 -3.11 -20.26 -1.42
CA ARG A 96 -3.24 -20.64 0.00
C ARG A 96 -4.45 -20.04 0.72
N VAL A 97 -5.50 -19.71 -0.02
CA VAL A 97 -6.74 -19.13 0.52
C VAL A 97 -7.28 -19.98 1.67
N GLY A 98 -7.57 -19.33 2.80
CA GLY A 98 -8.09 -19.99 4.01
C GLY A 98 -7.06 -20.79 4.81
N GLN A 99 -5.79 -20.84 4.41
CA GLN A 99 -4.77 -21.51 5.22
C GLN A 99 -4.41 -20.68 6.46
N TRP A 100 -4.04 -21.38 7.54
CA TRP A 100 -3.48 -20.78 8.74
C TRP A 100 -2.07 -20.26 8.49
N GLY A 101 -1.76 -19.12 9.10
CA GLY A 101 -0.41 -18.60 9.26
C GLY A 101 0.25 -19.12 10.53
N ASP A 102 1.39 -18.51 10.88
CA ASP A 102 2.09 -18.81 12.12
C ASP A 102 1.59 -17.88 13.24
N CYS A 103 0.92 -18.44 14.24
CA CYS A 103 0.40 -17.69 15.39
C CYS A 103 1.50 -17.13 16.30
N ALA A 104 2.74 -17.62 16.20
CA ALA A 104 3.89 -17.11 16.93
C ALA A 104 4.50 -15.85 16.29
N VAL A 105 4.29 -15.62 14.99
CA VAL A 105 4.69 -14.38 14.33
C VAL A 105 3.81 -13.26 14.86
N ASP A 106 4.39 -12.27 15.51
CA ASP A 106 3.74 -11.00 15.83
C ASP A 106 4.78 -9.93 16.18
N ARG A 107 4.34 -8.68 16.29
CA ARG A 107 5.16 -7.58 16.77
C ARG A 107 4.56 -7.01 18.04
N ASP A 108 5.41 -6.76 19.04
CA ASP A 108 4.98 -6.07 20.25
C ASP A 108 4.44 -4.67 19.88
N VAL A 109 3.29 -4.31 20.43
CA VAL A 109 2.66 -3.00 20.21
C VAL A 109 3.59 -1.86 20.60
N SER A 110 4.48 -2.02 21.58
CA SER A 110 5.47 -1.02 21.98
C SER A 110 6.50 -0.72 20.88
N ARG A 111 6.63 -1.57 19.86
CA ARG A 111 7.50 -1.39 18.68
C ARG A 111 6.77 -0.76 17.49
N ILE A 112 5.49 -0.41 17.67
CA ILE A 112 4.61 0.23 16.69
C ILE A 112 4.09 1.55 17.26
N ALA A 113 3.73 1.58 18.54
CA ALA A 113 3.30 2.77 19.24
C ALA A 113 4.42 3.81 19.28
N SER A 114 4.04 5.08 19.23
CA SER A 114 4.98 6.19 19.38
C SER A 114 5.70 6.12 20.73
N PRO A 115 7.05 6.25 20.74
CA PRO A 115 7.80 6.33 21.99
C PRO A 115 7.67 7.72 22.65
N TYR A 116 7.08 8.69 21.95
CA TYR A 116 6.95 10.07 22.40
C TYR A 116 5.65 10.28 23.19
N ALA A 117 5.70 11.13 24.21
CA ALA A 117 4.55 11.43 25.07
C ALA A 117 3.51 12.38 24.44
N TYR A 118 3.79 12.92 23.25
CA TYR A 118 2.94 13.91 22.59
C TYR A 118 1.65 13.27 22.06
N LYS A 119 0.53 13.98 22.21
CA LYS A 119 -0.78 13.54 21.71
C LYS A 119 -1.08 14.03 20.30
N THR A 120 -0.46 15.14 19.88
CA THR A 120 -0.66 15.78 18.58
C THR A 120 0.67 15.97 17.86
N ALA A 121 0.64 16.07 16.53
CA ALA A 121 1.83 16.41 15.75
C ALA A 121 2.30 17.83 16.05
N SER A 122 1.36 18.76 16.27
CA SER A 122 1.67 20.15 16.64
C SER A 122 2.50 20.24 17.92
N ASP A 123 2.12 19.55 19.00
CA ASP A 123 2.88 19.53 20.27
C ASP A 123 4.29 18.94 20.07
N HIS A 124 4.38 17.84 19.32
CA HIS A 124 5.65 17.19 19.02
C HIS A 124 6.58 18.09 18.21
N TYR A 125 6.07 18.68 17.13
CA TYR A 125 6.84 19.58 16.27
C TYR A 125 7.28 20.85 17.02
N ALA A 126 6.40 21.43 17.85
CA ALA A 126 6.73 22.57 18.69
C ALA A 126 7.82 22.25 19.71
N ALA A 127 7.81 21.05 20.31
CA ALA A 127 8.86 20.63 21.22
C ALA A 127 10.22 20.48 20.52
N LEU A 128 10.25 19.86 19.33
CA LEU A 128 11.47 19.75 18.52
C LEU A 128 12.00 21.13 18.07
N MET A 129 11.09 22.08 17.76
CA MET A 129 11.46 23.47 17.46
C MET A 129 12.11 24.14 18.69
N ALA A 130 11.52 23.97 19.88
CA ALA A 130 12.07 24.52 21.11
C ALA A 130 13.45 23.93 21.45
N GLU A 131 13.66 22.63 21.19
CA GLU A 131 14.99 21.99 21.31
C GLU A 131 16.00 22.61 20.35
N ALA A 132 15.63 22.82 19.08
CA ALA A 132 16.49 23.48 18.11
C ALA A 132 16.83 24.91 18.53
N GLN A 133 15.87 25.68 19.03
CA GLN A 133 16.09 27.04 19.54
C GLN A 133 17.07 27.06 20.73
N LYS A 134 16.95 26.12 21.67
CA LYS A 134 17.90 25.97 22.78
C LYS A 134 19.32 25.65 22.29
N ALA A 135 19.44 24.95 21.17
CA ALA A 135 20.71 24.66 20.51
C ALA A 135 21.23 25.78 19.60
N GLY A 136 20.54 26.94 19.54
CA GLY A 136 20.92 28.09 18.72
C GLY A 136 20.36 28.10 17.29
N GLY A 137 19.39 27.22 17.00
CA GLY A 137 18.67 27.14 15.73
C GLY A 137 17.30 27.87 15.73
N PRO A 138 16.43 27.61 14.75
CA PRO A 138 16.62 26.69 13.63
C PRO A 138 17.78 27.14 12.72
N THR A 139 18.52 26.17 12.20
CA THR A 139 19.66 26.44 11.31
C THR A 139 19.16 26.94 9.96
N VAL A 140 19.72 28.05 9.48
CA VAL A 140 19.44 28.59 8.14
C VAL A 140 20.63 28.28 7.25
N HIS A 141 20.45 27.36 6.31
CA HIS A 141 21.49 27.01 5.36
C HIS A 141 21.46 27.93 4.14
N THR A 142 22.64 28.30 3.62
CA THR A 142 22.81 28.75 2.24
C THR A 142 23.04 27.54 1.32
N ARG A 143 23.14 27.76 0.00
CA ARG A 143 23.55 26.71 -0.95
C ARG A 143 24.90 26.07 -0.59
N GLN A 144 25.83 26.85 -0.02
CA GLN A 144 27.16 26.38 0.33
C GLN A 144 27.19 25.57 1.63
N THR A 145 26.28 25.86 2.57
CA THR A 145 26.26 25.22 3.90
C THR A 145 25.21 24.12 4.01
N LEU A 146 24.34 23.95 3.02
CA LEU A 146 23.29 22.93 3.02
C LEU A 146 23.93 21.53 3.02
N PRO A 147 23.47 20.58 3.85
CA PRO A 147 23.94 19.21 3.75
C PRO A 147 23.59 18.65 2.37
N ASN A 148 24.54 17.93 1.77
CA ASN A 148 24.36 17.34 0.46
C ASN A 148 23.69 15.98 0.59
N TRP A 149 22.37 15.91 0.39
CA TRP A 149 21.65 14.64 0.26
C TRP A 149 21.21 14.35 -1.17
N ASP A 150 21.59 15.16 -2.16
CA ASP A 150 21.15 14.95 -3.54
C ASP A 150 21.56 13.55 -4.01
N GLY A 151 20.60 12.77 -4.51
CA GLY A 151 20.84 11.38 -4.90
C GLY A 151 19.59 10.51 -4.82
N ARG A 152 19.79 9.21 -4.92
CA ARG A 152 18.76 8.17 -4.92
C ARG A 152 18.94 7.31 -3.69
N TYR A 153 17.88 7.10 -2.91
CA TYR A 153 17.94 6.30 -1.69
C TYR A 153 17.02 5.08 -1.75
N ARG A 154 17.46 3.96 -1.20
CA ARG A 154 16.59 2.81 -0.91
C ARG A 154 16.24 2.76 0.57
N ARG A 155 15.01 2.36 0.88
CA ARG A 155 14.62 2.06 2.26
C ARG A 155 15.23 0.73 2.70
N GLY A 156 16.06 0.78 3.73
CA GLY A 156 16.65 -0.37 4.40
C GLY A 156 15.74 -0.97 5.49
N ALA A 157 16.33 -1.91 6.23
CA ALA A 157 15.69 -2.63 7.34
C ALA A 157 14.26 -3.16 7.04
N PRO A 158 14.01 -3.85 5.91
CA PRO A 158 12.66 -4.27 5.50
C PRO A 158 11.96 -5.18 6.52
N ASN A 159 12.72 -5.98 7.27
CA ASN A 159 12.19 -6.87 8.31
C ASN A 159 11.69 -6.13 9.55
N GLU A 160 12.08 -4.86 9.74
CA GLU A 160 11.62 -4.02 10.86
C GLU A 160 10.39 -3.17 10.52
N GLN A 161 10.06 -3.03 9.24
CA GLN A 161 9.00 -2.14 8.78
C GLN A 161 7.61 -2.76 8.97
N TRP A 162 6.97 -2.49 10.11
CA TRP A 162 5.62 -3.00 10.41
C TRP A 162 4.56 -2.53 9.41
N ILE A 163 4.76 -1.35 8.81
CA ILE A 163 3.88 -0.77 7.79
C ILE A 163 3.78 -1.66 6.54
N TYR A 164 4.75 -2.56 6.33
CA TYR A 164 4.71 -3.52 5.22
C TYR A 164 3.74 -4.69 5.46
N GLY A 165 3.18 -4.81 6.67
CA GLY A 165 2.20 -5.83 6.99
C GLY A 165 2.78 -7.26 7.03
N ARG A 166 4.10 -7.42 7.12
CA ARG A 166 4.78 -8.73 7.02
C ARG A 166 5.14 -9.35 8.36
N ASN A 167 5.41 -8.54 9.37
CA ASN A 167 6.02 -8.97 10.63
C ASN A 167 5.11 -8.77 11.87
N LEU A 168 3.81 -8.55 11.65
CA LEU A 168 2.79 -8.42 12.70
C LEU A 168 1.50 -9.11 12.29
N GLN A 169 0.72 -9.53 13.27
CA GLN A 169 -0.60 -10.12 13.04
C GLN A 169 -1.60 -9.06 12.56
N THR A 170 -2.53 -9.49 11.70
CA THR A 170 -3.65 -8.62 11.29
C THR A 170 -4.46 -8.15 12.49
N ALA A 171 -4.69 -9.04 13.45
CA ALA A 171 -5.37 -8.73 14.71
C ALA A 171 -4.65 -7.66 15.54
N THR A 172 -3.31 -7.69 15.59
CA THR A 172 -2.51 -6.67 16.27
C THR A 172 -2.68 -5.31 15.61
N MET A 173 -2.70 -5.26 14.28
CA MET A 173 -2.94 -4.01 13.57
C MET A 173 -4.36 -3.47 13.81
N ILE A 174 -5.39 -4.33 13.73
CA ILE A 174 -6.78 -3.95 14.03
C ILE A 174 -6.91 -3.42 15.46
N SER A 175 -6.20 -4.00 16.44
CA SER A 175 -6.27 -3.57 17.84
C SER A 175 -5.79 -2.12 18.06
N LEU A 176 -5.01 -1.57 17.13
CA LEU A 176 -4.51 -0.21 17.19
C LEU A 176 -5.46 0.82 16.57
N LEU A 177 -6.54 0.37 15.92
CA LEU A 177 -7.53 1.21 15.25
C LEU A 177 -8.72 1.53 16.16
N THR A 178 -9.35 2.69 15.94
CA THR A 178 -10.63 3.03 16.56
C THR A 178 -11.75 2.12 16.02
N PRO A 179 -12.90 1.99 16.71
CA PRO A 179 -13.98 1.08 16.30
C PRO A 179 -14.42 1.17 14.84
N GLU A 180 -14.53 2.38 14.31
CA GLU A 180 -14.91 2.60 12.91
C GLU A 180 -13.83 2.06 11.97
N TYR A 181 -12.57 2.36 12.24
CA TYR A 181 -11.45 1.93 11.40
C TYR A 181 -11.12 0.44 11.55
N GLN A 182 -11.46 -0.18 12.68
CA GLN A 182 -11.49 -1.65 12.82
C GLN A 182 -12.48 -2.27 11.83
N GLN A 183 -13.69 -1.73 11.75
CA GLN A 183 -14.71 -2.20 10.80
C GLN A 183 -14.24 -2.05 9.35
N ARG A 184 -13.66 -0.88 9.00
CA ARG A 184 -13.14 -0.62 7.65
C ARG A 184 -11.99 -1.56 7.28
N MET A 185 -11.05 -1.82 8.19
CA MET A 185 -9.98 -2.80 7.93
C MET A 185 -10.52 -4.23 7.84
N ALA A 186 -11.53 -4.61 8.64
CA ALA A 186 -12.18 -5.92 8.51
C ALA A 186 -12.89 -6.08 7.15
N GLN A 187 -13.57 -5.02 6.70
CA GLN A 187 -14.17 -4.94 5.36
C GLN A 187 -13.11 -5.09 4.27
N HIS A 188 -12.02 -4.31 4.35
CA HIS A 188 -10.89 -4.39 3.42
C HIS A 188 -10.37 -5.83 3.34
N ASN A 189 -10.04 -6.42 4.49
CA ASN A 189 -9.48 -7.78 4.56
C ASN A 189 -10.44 -8.81 3.95
N TYR A 190 -11.75 -8.73 4.24
CA TYR A 190 -12.74 -9.65 3.69
C TYR A 190 -12.82 -9.55 2.16
N HIS A 191 -12.87 -8.34 1.62
CA HIS A 191 -12.96 -8.17 0.16
C HIS A 191 -11.65 -8.45 -0.56
N GLU A 192 -10.51 -8.19 0.08
CA GLU A 192 -9.18 -8.58 -0.41
C GLU A 192 -9.09 -10.11 -0.58
N VAL A 193 -9.43 -10.88 0.47
CA VAL A 193 -9.12 -12.32 0.49
C VAL A 193 -10.32 -13.23 0.25
N VAL A 194 -11.48 -12.96 0.84
CA VAL A 194 -12.63 -13.88 0.76
C VAL A 194 -13.40 -13.63 -0.53
N SER A 195 -13.71 -12.37 -0.81
CA SER A 195 -14.38 -12.02 -2.06
C SER A 195 -13.43 -12.07 -3.25
N ASN A 196 -12.11 -11.97 -3.04
CA ASN A 196 -11.11 -11.82 -4.10
C ASN A 196 -11.42 -10.64 -5.03
N SER A 197 -11.73 -9.49 -4.44
CA SER A 197 -12.01 -8.24 -5.15
C SER A 197 -11.18 -7.11 -4.54
N PRO A 198 -9.85 -7.18 -4.62
CA PRO A 198 -8.98 -6.15 -4.06
C PRO A 198 -9.17 -4.83 -4.82
N GLN A 199 -9.58 -3.78 -4.11
CA GLN A 199 -9.76 -2.44 -4.68
C GLN A 199 -8.47 -1.61 -4.51
N TRP A 200 -7.37 -2.06 -5.12
CA TRP A 200 -6.08 -1.36 -5.01
C TRP A 200 -6.06 -0.10 -5.87
N ASN A 201 -5.89 1.07 -5.24
CA ASN A 201 -5.90 2.38 -5.94
C ASN A 201 -4.96 2.43 -7.16
N ALA A 202 -3.73 1.93 -7.01
CA ALA A 202 -2.76 1.76 -8.09
C ALA A 202 -3.31 1.04 -9.33
N ALA A 203 -4.20 0.05 -9.16
CA ALA A 203 -4.78 -0.68 -10.28
C ALA A 203 -5.73 0.21 -11.10
N PHE A 204 -6.47 1.10 -10.45
CA PHE A 204 -7.45 1.98 -11.08
C PHE A 204 -6.89 3.36 -11.47
N CYS A 205 -5.59 3.58 -11.25
CA CYS A 205 -4.95 4.89 -11.41
C CYS A 205 -5.61 5.99 -10.57
N TYR A 206 -6.11 5.62 -9.39
CA TYR A 206 -6.53 6.59 -8.39
C TYR A 206 -5.31 7.11 -7.63
N PRO A 207 -5.40 8.33 -7.07
CA PRO A 207 -4.35 8.85 -6.20
C PRO A 207 -4.02 7.84 -5.09
N GLU A 208 -2.73 7.61 -4.87
CA GLU A 208 -2.27 6.58 -3.94
C GLU A 208 -2.41 7.04 -2.46
N GLY A 209 -2.35 8.34 -2.18
CA GLY A 209 -2.50 8.90 -0.84
C GLY A 209 -1.24 8.84 0.04
N MET A 210 -1.20 9.66 1.09
CA MET A 210 0.02 9.89 1.89
C MET A 210 0.64 8.62 2.48
N MET A 211 -0.16 7.73 3.09
CA MET A 211 0.38 6.52 3.71
C MET A 211 0.98 5.53 2.71
N ARG A 212 0.60 5.60 1.42
CA ARG A 212 1.28 4.82 0.39
C ARG A 212 2.75 5.19 0.25
N TRP A 213 3.20 6.39 0.62
CA TRP A 213 4.63 6.70 0.72
C TRP A 213 5.39 5.71 1.61
N TRP A 214 4.74 5.17 2.64
CA TRP A 214 5.33 4.24 3.61
C TRP A 214 5.11 2.77 3.28
N ALA A 215 4.33 2.44 2.24
CA ALA A 215 4.10 1.05 1.82
C ALA A 215 5.31 0.47 1.08
N GLN A 216 5.55 -0.85 1.17
CA GLN A 216 6.76 -1.50 0.64
C GLN A 216 7.04 -1.21 -0.85
N PHE A 217 6.03 -1.42 -1.70
CA PHE A 217 6.23 -1.45 -3.15
C PHE A 217 5.83 -0.15 -3.87
N SER A 218 5.25 0.82 -3.19
CA SER A 218 4.75 2.07 -3.80
C SER A 218 5.83 2.92 -4.47
N LEU A 219 7.06 2.87 -3.94
CA LEU A 219 8.17 3.74 -4.33
C LEU A 219 8.97 3.19 -5.53
N GLY A 220 8.64 2.02 -6.07
CA GLY A 220 9.30 1.50 -7.29
C GLY A 220 10.82 1.24 -7.16
N GLY A 221 11.38 1.28 -5.95
CA GLY A 221 12.79 1.00 -5.66
C GLY A 221 13.49 2.14 -4.92
N THR A 222 13.70 3.28 -5.58
CA THR A 222 14.50 4.40 -5.04
C THR A 222 13.70 5.68 -4.87
N ILE A 223 14.16 6.53 -3.95
CA ILE A 223 13.65 7.87 -3.68
C ILE A 223 14.65 8.87 -4.23
N GLU A 224 14.23 9.57 -5.28
CA GLU A 224 14.66 10.90 -5.73
C GLU A 224 14.82 11.90 -4.59
N VAL A 225 16.01 12.34 -4.18
CA VAL A 225 16.18 13.48 -3.26
C VAL A 225 16.86 14.62 -3.99
N LEU A 226 16.21 15.79 -3.99
CA LEU A 226 16.77 17.05 -4.50
C LEU A 226 16.55 18.17 -3.50
N MET A 227 17.59 18.98 -3.27
CA MET A 227 17.58 19.96 -2.21
C MET A 227 17.90 21.39 -2.66
N THR A 228 17.26 22.33 -1.98
CA THR A 228 17.60 23.75 -1.96
C THR A 228 17.49 24.25 -0.51
N PRO A 229 18.05 25.41 -0.18
CA PRO A 229 17.85 26.04 1.13
C PRO A 229 16.38 26.15 1.58
N ASN A 230 15.46 26.32 0.62
CA ASN A 230 14.06 26.61 0.89
C ASN A 230 13.16 25.38 0.76
N GLN A 231 13.65 24.29 0.15
CA GLN A 231 12.83 23.13 -0.18
C GLN A 231 13.67 21.86 -0.29
N VAL A 232 13.17 20.77 0.30
CA VAL A 232 13.61 19.40 0.02
C VAL A 232 12.51 18.70 -0.76
N GLN A 233 12.85 18.08 -1.89
CA GLN A 233 11.92 17.37 -2.74
C GLN A 233 12.23 15.88 -2.74
N PHE A 234 11.19 15.08 -2.61
CA PHE A 234 11.24 13.64 -2.82
C PHE A 234 10.43 13.24 -4.05
N LEU A 235 11.03 12.48 -4.96
CA LEU A 235 10.37 11.94 -6.16
C LEU A 235 10.55 10.43 -6.21
N SER A 236 9.46 9.71 -6.41
CA SER A 236 9.48 8.26 -6.52
C SER A 236 8.20 7.75 -7.18
N GLY A 237 7.99 6.45 -7.25
CA GLY A 237 6.70 5.88 -7.64
C GLY A 237 6.79 4.71 -8.62
N ILE A 238 5.82 3.81 -8.53
CA ILE A 238 5.67 2.66 -9.43
C ILE A 238 4.38 2.71 -10.26
N ALA A 239 3.29 3.18 -9.67
CA ALA A 239 1.98 3.25 -10.30
C ALA A 239 1.62 4.69 -10.71
N ASP A 240 2.22 5.69 -10.06
CA ASP A 240 2.10 7.11 -10.41
C ASP A 240 3.40 7.82 -9.99
N ASN A 241 3.59 9.07 -10.39
CA ASN A 241 4.70 9.90 -9.95
C ASN A 241 4.39 10.48 -8.57
N LEU A 242 5.03 9.93 -7.54
CA LEU A 242 4.85 10.37 -6.17
C LEU A 242 5.85 11.48 -5.86
N LEU A 243 5.32 12.69 -5.72
CA LEU A 243 6.09 13.89 -5.44
C LEU A 243 5.73 14.43 -4.05
N ARG A 244 6.73 14.51 -3.16
CA ARG A 244 6.61 15.20 -1.88
C ARG A 244 7.55 16.41 -1.86
N LYS A 245 7.07 17.52 -1.33
CA LYS A 245 7.85 18.75 -1.14
C LYS A 245 7.76 19.17 0.32
N ILE A 246 8.92 19.41 0.91
CA ILE A 246 9.07 19.96 2.25
C ILE A 246 9.44 21.42 2.10
N HIS A 247 8.60 22.32 2.56
CA HIS A 247 8.83 23.77 2.54
C HIS A 247 9.56 24.21 3.82
N VAL A 248 10.84 24.55 3.69
CA VAL A 248 11.72 24.86 4.83
C VAL A 248 11.45 26.29 5.34
N GLY A 249 11.27 26.44 6.65
CA GLY A 249 11.02 27.71 7.32
C GLY A 249 9.62 28.29 7.04
N GLN A 250 8.71 27.51 6.48
CA GLN A 250 7.35 27.93 6.15
C GLN A 250 6.32 27.43 7.17
N LYS A 251 5.09 27.92 7.04
CA LYS A 251 3.91 27.44 7.79
C LYS A 251 2.92 26.82 6.82
N HIS A 252 2.06 25.94 7.32
CA HIS A 252 0.95 25.41 6.54
C HIS A 252 0.03 26.54 6.06
N VAL A 253 -0.31 26.53 4.77
CA VAL A 253 -1.24 27.48 4.16
C VAL A 253 -2.42 26.80 3.46
N GLN A 254 -2.33 25.49 3.22
CA GLN A 254 -3.45 24.76 2.62
C GLN A 254 -4.63 24.72 3.58
N GLN A 255 -5.82 24.96 3.04
CA GLN A 255 -7.09 24.96 3.79
C GLN A 255 -7.97 23.75 3.48
N VAL A 256 -7.59 22.99 2.44
CA VAL A 256 -8.32 21.80 2.00
C VAL A 256 -7.35 20.62 1.90
N PRO A 257 -7.84 19.38 2.15
CA PRO A 257 -7.01 18.20 2.05
C PRO A 257 -6.33 18.04 0.69
N GLN A 258 -5.08 17.59 0.72
CA GLN A 258 -4.24 17.24 -0.43
C GLN A 258 -3.87 15.75 -0.34
N TRP A 259 -3.76 15.07 -1.48
CA TRP A 259 -3.47 13.62 -1.50
C TRP A 259 -2.23 13.19 -0.69
N TYR A 260 -1.18 14.02 -0.70
CA TYR A 260 0.06 13.81 0.07
C TYR A 260 0.23 14.82 1.21
N GLY A 261 -0.79 15.64 1.48
CA GLY A 261 -0.71 16.74 2.42
C GLY A 261 0.20 17.88 1.99
N GLU A 262 0.36 18.83 2.89
CA GLU A 262 1.34 19.90 2.83
C GLU A 262 2.41 19.61 3.89
N THR A 263 3.69 19.69 3.51
CA THR A 263 4.78 19.45 4.46
C THR A 263 5.64 20.69 4.64
N VAL A 264 5.82 21.11 5.88
CA VAL A 264 6.76 22.18 6.27
C VAL A 264 7.86 21.61 7.14
N GLY A 265 8.97 22.33 7.29
CA GLY A 265 10.09 21.83 8.09
C GLY A 265 11.10 22.89 8.49
N PHE A 266 12.03 22.52 9.36
CA PHE A 266 13.17 23.33 9.75
C PHE A 266 14.40 22.45 9.98
N TRP A 267 15.58 23.06 9.95
CA TRP A 267 16.83 22.39 10.23
C TRP A 267 17.26 22.59 11.69
N ASN A 268 17.78 21.54 12.30
CA ASN A 268 18.53 21.58 13.56
C ASN A 268 19.93 21.01 13.29
N GLY A 269 20.91 21.88 13.06
CA GLY A 269 22.16 21.50 12.41
C GLY A 269 21.86 20.86 11.05
N ASN A 270 22.34 19.64 10.82
CA ASN A 270 22.08 18.89 9.58
C ASN A 270 20.87 17.93 9.68
N THR A 271 20.10 17.97 10.78
CA THR A 271 18.87 17.18 10.91
C THR A 271 17.70 17.97 10.36
N LEU A 272 16.90 17.39 9.46
CA LEU A 272 15.66 17.99 8.98
C LEU A 272 14.48 17.47 9.81
N ILE A 273 13.70 18.38 10.37
CA ILE A 273 12.47 18.07 11.09
C ILE A 273 11.31 18.56 10.23
N THR A 274 10.31 17.71 10.00
CA THR A 274 9.15 18.03 9.17
C THR A 274 7.85 17.79 9.91
N TRP A 275 6.82 18.50 9.45
CA TRP A 275 5.43 18.28 9.83
C TRP A 275 4.59 18.28 8.55
N THR A 276 3.95 17.15 8.27
CA THR A 276 2.94 17.00 7.22
C THR A 276 1.55 17.11 7.85
N ALA A 277 0.69 17.95 7.26
CA ALA A 277 -0.71 18.13 7.63
C ALA A 277 -1.59 18.28 6.37
N ASN A 278 -2.90 18.54 6.53
CA ASN A 278 -3.84 18.73 5.42
C ASN A 278 -3.87 17.54 4.45
N VAL A 279 -3.78 16.32 4.95
CA VAL A 279 -3.80 15.10 4.13
C VAL A 279 -5.24 14.71 3.77
N GLN A 280 -5.47 14.19 2.57
CA GLN A 280 -6.71 13.53 2.19
C GLN A 280 -6.75 12.12 2.79
N GLY A 281 -7.75 11.85 3.65
CA GLY A 281 -8.02 10.53 4.19
C GLY A 281 -8.24 9.51 3.09
N TRP A 282 -7.62 8.34 3.25
CA TRP A 282 -7.53 7.31 2.21
C TRP A 282 -7.14 5.94 2.81
N THR A 283 -6.55 5.05 2.01
CA THR A 283 -6.14 3.71 2.44
C THR A 283 -4.64 3.44 2.21
N LEU A 284 -4.02 2.70 3.13
CA LEU A 284 -2.71 2.10 2.91
C LEU A 284 -2.77 0.90 1.95
N SER A 285 -3.96 0.31 1.74
CA SER A 285 -4.27 -0.81 0.86
C SER A 285 -3.62 -2.14 1.29
N HIS A 286 -3.82 -3.23 0.53
CA HIS A 286 -3.19 -4.55 0.73
C HIS A 286 -3.39 -5.11 2.15
N SER A 287 -4.65 -5.26 2.56
CA SER A 287 -5.06 -5.73 3.90
C SER A 287 -4.60 -4.86 5.06
N MET A 288 -4.22 -3.61 4.79
CA MET A 288 -3.90 -2.62 5.81
C MET A 288 -5.08 -1.65 6.03
N PHE A 289 -4.89 -0.72 6.95
CA PHE A 289 -5.91 0.21 7.42
C PHE A 289 -6.17 1.39 6.46
N GLU A 290 -7.35 1.98 6.64
CA GLU A 290 -7.64 3.35 6.22
C GLU A 290 -7.12 4.37 7.25
N PHE A 291 -6.90 5.61 6.81
CA PHE A 291 -6.54 6.75 7.65
C PHE A 291 -7.46 7.93 7.33
N SER A 292 -7.64 8.84 8.28
CA SER A 292 -8.51 10.00 8.16
C SER A 292 -7.81 11.21 7.54
N SER A 293 -8.57 12.26 7.22
CA SER A 293 -7.99 13.55 6.84
C SER A 293 -7.39 14.31 8.04
N ALA A 294 -7.56 13.81 9.27
CA ALA A 294 -6.90 14.32 10.47
C ALA A 294 -5.49 13.72 10.66
N LEU A 295 -5.01 12.87 9.73
CA LEU A 295 -3.65 12.35 9.75
C LEU A 295 -2.63 13.49 9.61
N GLU A 296 -1.77 13.60 10.61
CA GLU A 296 -0.57 14.42 10.62
C GLU A 296 0.67 13.55 10.86
N ILE A 297 1.81 13.94 10.31
CA ILE A 297 3.05 13.17 10.43
C ILE A 297 4.19 14.11 10.81
N VAL A 298 4.89 13.78 11.90
CA VAL A 298 6.18 14.40 12.22
C VAL A 298 7.27 13.46 11.77
N GLU A 299 8.16 13.92 10.88
CA GLU A 299 9.32 13.14 10.46
C GLU A 299 10.62 13.83 10.90
N VAL A 300 11.60 13.03 11.30
CA VAL A 300 12.95 13.50 11.66
C VAL A 300 13.97 12.74 10.83
N PHE A 301 14.64 13.45 9.93
CA PHE A 301 15.64 12.92 9.02
C PHE A 301 17.03 13.20 9.60
N ARG A 302 17.67 12.17 10.14
CA ARG A 302 19.00 12.24 10.75
C ARG A 302 20.06 11.67 9.81
N PRO A 303 20.98 12.49 9.27
CA PRO A 303 22.05 11.98 8.44
C PRO A 303 23.04 11.16 9.29
N GLY A 304 23.49 10.04 8.77
CA GLY A 304 24.54 9.21 9.33
C GLY A 304 25.92 9.87 9.17
N ALA A 305 26.84 9.53 10.06
CA ALA A 305 28.22 10.02 10.01
C ALA A 305 28.97 9.58 8.73
N ASP A 306 28.47 8.54 8.05
CA ASP A 306 28.99 8.03 6.78
C ASP A 306 28.64 8.91 5.57
N GLY A 307 27.71 9.87 5.73
CA GLY A 307 27.17 10.70 4.65
C GLY A 307 26.38 9.91 3.59
N LYS A 308 26.03 8.64 3.86
CA LYS A 308 25.35 7.72 2.94
C LYS A 308 24.04 7.21 3.48
N THR A 309 23.83 7.32 4.79
CA THR A 309 22.60 6.87 5.43
C THR A 309 21.82 8.08 5.94
N ILE A 310 20.50 8.05 5.81
CA ILE A 310 19.59 8.98 6.48
C ILE A 310 18.62 8.13 7.30
N THR A 311 18.67 8.22 8.62
CA THR A 311 17.65 7.58 9.46
C THR A 311 16.42 8.46 9.47
N VAL A 312 15.31 7.95 8.94
CA VAL A 312 14.02 8.65 8.92
C VAL A 312 13.13 8.06 10.00
N GLU A 313 12.86 8.84 11.02
CA GLU A 313 11.87 8.54 12.03
C GLU A 313 10.57 9.22 11.66
N ALA A 314 9.45 8.50 11.67
CA ALA A 314 8.14 9.08 11.39
C ALA A 314 7.16 8.70 12.47
N THR A 315 6.44 9.70 12.98
CA THR A 315 5.36 9.52 13.96
C THR A 315 4.05 9.96 13.35
N PHE A 316 3.07 9.05 13.32
CA PHE A 316 1.77 9.22 12.70
C PHE A 316 0.73 9.54 13.77
N TYR A 317 0.09 10.69 13.63
CA TYR A 317 -0.97 11.15 14.51
C TYR A 317 -2.27 11.16 13.72
N ASP A 318 -3.21 10.30 14.09
CA ASP A 318 -4.55 10.27 13.49
C ASP A 318 -5.54 9.89 14.60
N PRO A 319 -6.14 10.86 15.29
CA PRO A 319 -7.02 10.59 16.43
C PRO A 319 -8.35 9.96 16.01
N GLU A 320 -8.72 10.01 14.73
CA GLU A 320 -9.93 9.38 14.21
C GLU A 320 -9.67 7.91 13.87
N ALA A 321 -8.52 7.59 13.28
CA ALA A 321 -8.19 6.23 12.86
C ALA A 321 -7.47 5.41 13.92
N PHE A 322 -6.56 6.02 14.69
CA PHE A 322 -5.68 5.32 15.62
C PHE A 322 -6.06 5.57 17.07
N THR A 323 -5.99 4.50 17.87
CA THR A 323 -6.18 4.58 19.33
C THR A 323 -5.02 5.27 20.05
N ARG A 324 -3.88 5.42 19.38
CA ARG A 324 -2.65 6.08 19.84
C ARG A 324 -1.76 6.41 18.64
N PRO A 325 -0.84 7.39 18.75
CA PRO A 325 0.12 7.65 17.68
C PRO A 325 0.99 6.43 17.38
N LEU A 326 1.27 6.19 16.11
CA LEU A 326 2.11 5.09 15.62
C LEU A 326 3.47 5.64 15.20
N HIS A 327 4.49 4.79 15.10
CA HIS A 327 5.84 5.21 14.83
C HIS A 327 6.64 4.16 14.05
N THR A 328 7.49 4.62 13.14
CA THR A 328 8.44 3.78 12.42
C THR A 328 9.80 4.47 12.31
N VAL A 329 10.84 3.65 12.18
CA VAL A 329 12.19 4.09 11.90
C VAL A 329 12.67 3.35 10.65
N THR A 330 13.07 4.10 9.64
CA THR A 330 13.51 3.56 8.36
C THR A 330 14.86 4.16 7.98
N PRO A 331 15.95 3.39 7.94
CA PRO A 331 17.19 3.86 7.33
C PRO A 331 17.00 3.99 5.82
N TRP A 332 17.43 5.09 5.26
CA TRP A 332 17.50 5.33 3.83
C TRP A 332 18.98 5.28 3.44
N GLU A 333 19.33 4.36 2.56
CA GLU A 333 20.69 4.11 2.13
C GLU A 333 20.89 4.68 0.72
N LEU A 334 21.93 5.51 0.55
CA LEU A 334 22.30 6.07 -0.74
C LEU A 334 22.66 4.94 -1.72
N ASP A 335 21.89 4.84 -2.79
CA ASP A 335 22.08 3.88 -3.87
C ASP A 335 22.99 4.45 -4.96
N SER A 336 22.67 5.66 -5.43
CA SER A 336 23.39 6.33 -6.52
C SER A 336 23.31 7.85 -6.40
N GLY A 337 24.31 8.53 -6.96
CA GLY A 337 24.33 10.00 -7.04
C GLY A 337 23.40 10.53 -8.14
N PRO A 338 23.08 11.84 -8.12
CA PRO A 338 22.12 12.46 -9.03
C PRO A 338 22.57 12.47 -10.51
N ALA A 339 23.85 12.24 -10.77
CA ALA A 339 24.43 12.21 -12.12
C ALA A 339 24.50 10.80 -12.73
N ASP A 340 24.04 9.75 -12.04
CA ASP A 340 24.08 8.39 -12.55
C ASP A 340 23.16 8.24 -13.79
N PRO A 341 23.70 7.91 -14.97
CA PRO A 341 22.91 7.83 -16.20
C PRO A 341 21.89 6.67 -16.19
N ASN A 342 22.11 5.64 -15.38
CA ASN A 342 21.22 4.47 -15.28
C ASN A 342 20.13 4.68 -14.23
N ALA A 343 20.36 5.59 -13.29
CA ALA A 343 19.38 6.02 -12.33
C ALA A 343 18.69 7.28 -12.86
N ARG A 344 17.81 7.18 -13.87
CA ARG A 344 16.92 8.29 -14.29
C ARG A 344 15.48 7.96 -13.94
N HIS A 345 14.76 8.87 -13.28
CA HIS A 345 13.33 8.71 -13.06
C HIS A 345 12.62 8.94 -14.39
N THR A 346 11.95 7.91 -14.89
CA THR A 346 11.08 8.01 -16.06
C THR A 346 9.68 8.31 -15.60
N PHE A 347 8.98 9.22 -16.30
CA PHE A 347 7.60 9.52 -16.01
C PHE A 347 6.76 8.24 -15.94
N VAL A 348 6.05 8.07 -14.83
CA VAL A 348 5.14 6.94 -14.62
C VAL A 348 3.74 7.33 -15.13
N GLU A 349 3.32 6.76 -16.25
CA GLU A 349 1.95 6.91 -16.75
C GLU A 349 1.14 5.65 -16.39
N CYS A 350 0.31 5.76 -15.36
CA CYS A 350 -0.47 4.63 -14.85
C CYS A 350 -1.34 3.97 -15.93
N ARG A 351 -1.96 4.77 -16.81
CA ARG A 351 -2.92 4.26 -17.80
C ARG A 351 -2.29 3.42 -18.90
N VAL A 352 -0.98 3.55 -19.10
CA VAL A 352 -0.19 2.67 -19.98
C VAL A 352 0.10 1.34 -19.29
N GLN A 353 0.26 1.34 -17.97
CA GLN A 353 0.63 0.16 -17.19
C GLN A 353 -0.58 -0.65 -16.72
N SER A 354 -1.73 0.01 -16.50
CA SER A 354 -2.97 -0.61 -16.04
C SER A 354 -4.17 -0.12 -16.85
N THR A 355 -4.93 -1.08 -17.35
CA THR A 355 -6.24 -0.86 -17.99
C THR A 355 -7.36 -1.44 -17.14
N ILE A 356 -7.11 -1.64 -15.85
CA ILE A 356 -8.07 -2.22 -14.92
C ILE A 356 -9.20 -1.22 -14.65
N ILE A 357 -10.43 -1.71 -14.76
CA ILE A 357 -11.65 -1.01 -14.38
C ILE A 357 -12.49 -1.88 -13.45
N ASN A 358 -13.51 -1.30 -12.82
CA ASN A 358 -14.54 -2.11 -12.17
C ASN A 358 -15.50 -2.63 -13.24
N GLY A 359 -15.57 -3.95 -13.36
CA GLY A 359 -16.50 -4.64 -14.24
C GLY A 359 -17.95 -4.49 -13.76
N PRO A 360 -18.94 -4.96 -14.54
CA PRO A 360 -20.35 -4.89 -14.18
C PRO A 360 -20.72 -5.57 -12.86
N ASP A 361 -19.90 -6.53 -12.40
CA ASP A 361 -20.04 -7.23 -11.12
C ASP A 361 -19.30 -6.54 -9.96
N GLY A 362 -18.71 -5.37 -10.21
CA GLY A 362 -17.94 -4.60 -9.22
C GLY A 362 -16.53 -5.14 -8.97
N ARG A 363 -16.03 -6.09 -9.76
CA ARG A 363 -14.68 -6.64 -9.61
C ARG A 363 -13.65 -5.92 -10.47
N PRO A 364 -12.39 -5.81 -10.01
CA PRO A 364 -11.29 -5.36 -10.85
C PRO A 364 -11.17 -6.27 -12.08
N THR A 365 -11.28 -5.69 -13.27
CA THR A 365 -11.24 -6.38 -14.56
C THR A 365 -10.21 -5.71 -15.47
N GLN A 366 -9.25 -6.48 -15.96
CA GLN A 366 -8.25 -6.01 -16.92
C GLN A 366 -8.88 -5.93 -18.32
N LEU A 367 -8.89 -4.73 -18.93
CA LEU A 367 -9.30 -4.60 -20.33
C LEU A 367 -8.17 -5.02 -21.27
N THR A 368 -8.55 -5.62 -22.38
CA THR A 368 -7.70 -6.01 -23.51
C THR A 368 -8.09 -5.23 -24.77
N PHE A 369 -7.29 -5.32 -25.82
CA PHE A 369 -7.53 -4.61 -27.08
C PHE A 369 -8.84 -4.98 -27.80
N VAL A 370 -9.51 -6.07 -27.39
CA VAL A 370 -10.82 -6.46 -27.93
C VAL A 370 -11.99 -5.93 -27.11
N ASP A 371 -11.74 -5.40 -25.91
CA ASP A 371 -12.78 -4.93 -25.00
C ASP A 371 -13.18 -3.50 -25.30
N ASP A 372 -14.48 -3.23 -25.21
CA ASP A 372 -15.00 -1.86 -25.28
C ASP A 372 -14.44 -1.01 -24.13
N GLY A 373 -13.98 0.20 -24.47
CA GLY A 373 -13.36 1.12 -23.51
C GLY A 373 -11.84 0.94 -23.34
N TYR A 374 -11.22 -0.06 -23.99
CA TYR A 374 -9.76 -0.12 -24.09
C TYR A 374 -9.22 1.10 -24.86
N VAL A 375 -8.15 1.69 -24.35
CA VAL A 375 -7.47 2.84 -24.96
C VAL A 375 -6.02 2.45 -25.26
N ASP A 376 -5.64 2.46 -26.54
CA ASP A 376 -4.25 2.31 -26.95
C ASP A 376 -3.50 3.65 -26.83
N TYR A 377 -2.83 3.84 -25.70
CA TYR A 377 -2.05 5.05 -25.42
C TYR A 377 -0.77 5.19 -26.26
N PHE A 378 -0.31 4.14 -26.94
CA PHE A 378 0.85 4.23 -27.85
C PHE A 378 0.46 4.59 -29.28
N GLY A 379 -0.82 4.42 -29.63
CA GLY A 379 -1.38 4.80 -30.92
C GLY A 379 -1.81 6.27 -30.97
N ARG A 380 -2.92 6.52 -31.67
CA ARG A 380 -3.59 7.83 -31.75
C ARG A 380 -5.02 7.69 -31.24
N PRO A 381 -5.24 7.54 -29.92
CA PRO A 381 -6.57 7.25 -29.38
C PRO A 381 -7.58 8.36 -29.68
N TRP A 382 -7.13 9.62 -29.77
CA TRP A 382 -7.97 10.74 -30.20
C TRP A 382 -8.44 10.58 -31.66
N ALA A 383 -7.57 10.09 -32.55
CA ALA A 383 -7.90 9.88 -33.95
C ALA A 383 -8.88 8.72 -34.06
N GLN A 384 -8.59 7.57 -33.43
CA GLN A 384 -9.51 6.42 -33.39
C GLN A 384 -10.92 6.83 -32.95
N ASN A 385 -11.04 7.74 -31.97
CA ASN A 385 -12.32 8.31 -31.56
C ASN A 385 -12.99 9.15 -32.68
N TRP A 386 -12.24 9.99 -33.40
CA TRP A 386 -12.75 10.72 -34.58
C TRP A 386 -13.22 9.77 -35.68
N GLU A 387 -12.42 8.78 -36.05
CA GLU A 387 -12.76 7.79 -37.08
C GLU A 387 -14.03 7.03 -36.70
N LYS A 388 -14.14 6.63 -35.43
CA LYS A 388 -15.28 5.87 -34.91
C LYS A 388 -16.56 6.69 -34.83
N HIS A 389 -16.51 7.97 -34.47
CA HIS A 389 -17.71 8.74 -34.10
C HIS A 389 -18.04 9.92 -35.02
N PHE A 390 -17.07 10.44 -35.77
CA PHE A 390 -17.21 11.72 -36.49
C PHE A 390 -16.90 11.61 -37.99
N GLU A 391 -16.06 10.66 -38.41
CA GLU A 391 -15.64 10.50 -39.82
C GLU A 391 -16.30 9.29 -40.49
N GLN A 392 -17.41 8.78 -39.94
CA GLN A 392 -18.15 7.67 -40.52
C GLN A 392 -18.62 8.04 -41.94
N GLY A 393 -18.22 7.24 -42.93
CA GLY A 393 -18.59 7.46 -44.34
C GLY A 393 -17.77 8.52 -45.08
N TRP A 394 -16.73 9.08 -44.48
CA TRP A 394 -15.84 10.02 -45.18
C TRP A 394 -14.92 9.28 -46.15
N GLU A 395 -14.80 9.79 -47.37
CA GLU A 395 -13.83 9.29 -48.35
C GLU A 395 -12.42 9.69 -47.94
N ARG A 396 -11.49 8.73 -48.01
CA ARG A 396 -10.08 8.96 -47.73
C ARG A 396 -9.28 8.80 -49.02
N PRO A 397 -8.40 9.75 -49.36
CA PRO A 397 -7.53 9.59 -50.52
C PRO A 397 -6.64 8.35 -50.34
N GLU A 398 -6.36 7.67 -51.45
CA GLU A 398 -5.42 6.53 -51.45
C GLU A 398 -4.04 7.01 -50.97
N LYS A 399 -3.41 6.17 -50.14
CA LYS A 399 -2.11 6.46 -49.51
C LYS A 399 -0.93 6.02 -50.37
#